data_AF-A0A1F8F1T1-F1
#
_entry.id   AF-A0A1F8F1T1-F1
#
_cell.length_a   1.000
_cell.length_b   1.000
_cell.length_c   1.000
_cell.angle_alpha   90.00
_cell.angle_beta   90.00
_cell.angle_gamma   90.00
#
_symmetry.space_group_name_H-M   'P 1'
#
loop_
_entity.id
_entity.type
_entity.pdbx_description
1 polymer ?
#
loop_
_entity_poly.entity_id
_entity_poly.type
_entity_poly.pdbx_seq_one_letter_code
_entity_poly.pdbx_strand_id
1 'polypeptide(L)'
;MLFNLFILGLAVYFLYRILIRPVFGTPNEQLTKIRQNKLLLKYASETRLISRQITEWVRANLKDGDSISKLYDPELMVLIERDQKLFDEIVKLDSSYKDLVMPPKEFHRHLVELARGQYKQTH
;
A
#
# COMPACT_ATOMS: atom_id res chain seq x y z
N MET A 1 24.64 -44.88 27.40
CA MET A 1 23.19 -44.61 27.22
C MET A 1 22.88 -43.14 26.93
N LEU A 2 23.42 -42.17 27.70
CA LEU A 2 23.16 -40.73 27.51
C LEU A 2 23.57 -40.17 26.13
N PHE A 3 24.66 -40.68 25.54
CA PHE A 3 25.16 -40.24 24.24
C PHE A 3 24.18 -40.54 23.08
N ASN A 4 23.47 -41.67 23.14
CA ASN A 4 22.48 -42.03 22.11
C ASN A 4 21.23 -41.14 22.19
N LEU A 5 20.84 -40.69 23.37
CA LEU A 5 19.73 -39.74 23.55
C LEU A 5 20.07 -38.36 23.00
N PHE A 6 21.33 -37.92 23.15
CA PHE A 6 21.81 -36.66 22.58
C PHE A 6 21.80 -36.66 21.05
N ILE A 7 22.29 -37.74 20.43
CA ILE A 7 22.28 -37.89 18.97
C ILE A 7 20.85 -37.97 18.43
N LEU A 8 19.96 -38.70 19.12
CA LEU A 8 18.54 -38.77 18.74
C LEU A 8 17.87 -37.39 18.81
N GLY A 9 18.15 -36.60 19.85
CA GLY A 9 17.64 -35.23 19.98
C GLY A 9 18.12 -34.30 18.86
N LEU A 10 19.40 -34.42 18.47
CA LEU A 10 19.97 -33.69 17.33
C LEU A 10 19.29 -34.08 16.01
N ALA A 11 19.12 -35.37 15.76
CA ALA A 11 18.46 -35.87 14.55
C ALA A 11 17.01 -35.36 14.43
N VAL A 12 16.25 -35.39 15.54
CA VAL A 12 14.88 -34.85 15.59
C VAL A 12 14.86 -33.34 15.36
N TYR A 13 15.81 -32.59 15.93
CA TYR A 13 15.93 -31.16 15.72
C TYR A 13 16.23 -30.81 14.25
N PHE A 14 17.14 -31.53 13.61
CA PHE A 14 17.46 -31.34 12.19
C PHE A 14 16.28 -31.73 11.28
N LEU A 15 15.58 -32.83 11.57
CA LEU A 15 14.38 -33.22 10.85
C LEU A 15 13.26 -32.16 10.98
N TYR A 16 13.03 -31.62 12.18
CA TYR A 16 12.09 -30.53 12.39
C TYR A 16 12.48 -29.27 11.60
N ARG A 17 13.78 -28.90 11.61
CA ARG A 17 14.28 -27.71 10.93
C ARG A 17 14.24 -27.84 9.39
N ILE A 18 14.46 -29.03 8.85
CA ILE A 18 14.54 -29.27 7.40
C ILE A 18 13.17 -29.59 6.80
N LEU A 19 12.32 -30.36 7.49
CA LEU A 19 11.05 -30.83 6.92
C LEU A 19 9.84 -30.02 7.36
N ILE A 20 9.80 -29.58 8.63
CA ILE A 20 8.59 -28.96 9.20
C ILE A 20 8.65 -27.44 9.09
N ARG A 21 9.79 -26.83 9.44
CA ARG A 21 9.98 -25.36 9.42
C ARG A 21 9.75 -24.72 8.03
N PRO A 22 10.23 -25.26 6.90
CA PRO A 22 9.99 -24.65 5.59
C PRO A 22 8.56 -24.86 5.07
N VAL A 23 7.88 -25.95 5.47
CA VAL A 23 6.52 -26.26 5.02
C VAL A 23 5.47 -25.43 5.77
N PHE A 24 5.66 -25.23 7.08
CA PHE A 24 4.68 -24.54 7.92
C PHE A 24 5.09 -23.10 8.27
N GLY A 25 6.33 -22.69 8.00
CA GLY A 25 6.86 -21.43 8.55
C GLY A 25 6.90 -21.46 10.08
N THR A 26 7.48 -20.43 10.70
CA THR A 26 7.33 -20.29 12.16
C THR A 26 5.93 -19.76 12.49
N PRO A 27 5.33 -20.12 13.64
CA PRO A 27 4.05 -19.52 14.07
C PRO A 27 4.10 -17.98 14.05
N ASN A 28 5.26 -17.41 14.36
CA ASN A 28 5.51 -15.97 14.30
C ASN A 28 5.46 -15.39 12.88
N GLU A 29 5.92 -16.11 11.86
CA GLU A 29 5.79 -15.70 10.46
C GLU A 29 4.33 -15.73 9.99
N GLN A 30 3.57 -16.76 10.36
CA GLN A 30 2.14 -16.84 10.05
C GLN A 30 1.34 -15.71 10.72
N LEU A 31 1.60 -15.48 12.02
CA LEU A 31 1.01 -14.36 12.76
C LEU A 31 1.35 -13.00 12.15
N THR A 32 2.59 -12.82 11.68
CA THR A 32 3.02 -11.59 11.00
C THR A 32 2.25 -11.38 9.69
N LYS A 33 2.12 -12.43 8.86
CA LYS A 33 1.33 -12.36 7.61
C LYS A 33 -0.15 -12.04 7.86
N ILE A 34 -0.77 -12.63 8.88
CA ILE A 34 -2.18 -12.35 9.22
C ILE A 34 -2.35 -10.88 9.65
N ARG A 35 -1.43 -10.35 10.48
CA ARG A 35 -1.44 -8.94 10.88
C ARG A 35 -1.26 -8.00 9.70
N GLN A 36 -0.31 -8.31 8.80
CA GLN A 36 -0.09 -7.55 7.57
C GLN A 36 -1.33 -7.54 6.68
N ASN A 37 -1.96 -8.69 6.44
CA ASN A 37 -3.18 -8.78 5.64
C ASN A 37 -4.33 -7.96 6.25
N LYS A 38 -4.48 -7.98 7.58
CA LYS A 38 -5.50 -7.17 8.26
C LYS A 38 -5.22 -5.66 8.13
N LEU A 39 -3.95 -5.24 8.20
CA LEU A 39 -3.55 -3.85 7.98
C LEU A 39 -3.78 -3.42 6.53
N LEU A 40 -3.43 -4.26 5.56
CA LEU A 40 -3.68 -4.01 4.14
C LEU A 40 -5.18 -3.87 3.85
N LEU A 41 -6.03 -4.74 4.42
CA LEU A 41 -7.49 -4.62 4.31
C LEU A 41 -8.00 -3.30 4.90
N LYS A 42 -7.46 -2.89 6.05
CA LYS A 42 -7.79 -1.61 6.67
C LYS A 42 -7.40 -0.45 5.75
N TYR A 43 -6.16 -0.41 5.27
CA TYR A 43 -5.71 0.65 4.37
C TYR A 43 -6.48 0.68 3.06
N ALA A 44 -6.78 -0.47 2.45
CA ALA A 44 -7.61 -0.54 1.25
C ALA A 44 -9.01 0.05 1.47
N SER A 45 -9.61 -0.17 2.64
CA SER A 45 -10.90 0.43 3.00
C SER A 45 -10.81 1.95 3.17
N GLU A 46 -9.73 2.45 3.76
CA GLU A 46 -9.49 3.89 3.94
C GLU A 46 -9.19 4.59 2.61
N THR A 47 -8.35 4.00 1.75
CA THR A 47 -8.07 4.50 0.39
C THR A 47 -9.36 4.61 -0.42
N ARG A 48 -10.25 3.61 -0.34
CA ARG A 48 -11.55 3.65 -1.01
C ARG A 48 -12.42 4.80 -0.51
N LEU A 49 -12.40 5.07 0.79
CA LEU A 49 -13.15 6.19 1.37
C LEU A 49 -12.59 7.54 0.89
N ILE A 50 -11.27 7.72 0.92
CA ILE A 50 -10.63 8.97 0.47
C ILE A 50 -10.84 9.19 -1.03
N SER A 51 -10.70 8.14 -1.85
CA SER A 51 -10.97 8.21 -3.29
C SER A 51 -12.41 8.68 -3.57
N ARG A 52 -13.37 8.21 -2.77
CA ARG A 52 -14.76 8.67 -2.86
C ARG A 52 -14.90 10.15 -2.48
N GLN A 53 -14.26 10.57 -1.40
CA GLN A 53 -14.28 11.98 -0.95
C GLN A 53 -13.68 12.92 -1.99
N ILE A 54 -12.55 12.54 -2.62
CA ILE A 54 -11.94 13.29 -3.72
C ILE A 54 -12.91 13.39 -4.89
N THR A 55 -13.55 12.29 -5.27
CA THR A 55 -14.51 12.26 -6.38
C THR A 55 -15.72 13.15 -6.10
N GLU A 56 -16.27 13.09 -4.89
CA GLU A 56 -17.39 13.92 -4.45
C GLU A 56 -17.00 15.40 -4.43
N TRP A 57 -15.81 15.73 -3.91
CA TRP A 57 -15.28 17.08 -3.92
C TRP A 57 -15.12 17.63 -5.34
N VAL A 58 -14.51 16.85 -6.25
CA VAL A 58 -14.32 17.25 -7.65
C VAL A 58 -15.68 17.51 -8.32
N ARG A 59 -16.67 16.62 -8.13
CA ARG A 59 -18.00 16.79 -8.71
C ARG A 59 -18.72 18.03 -8.18
N ALA A 60 -18.57 18.33 -6.89
CA ALA A 60 -19.24 19.46 -6.26
C ALA A 60 -18.57 20.81 -6.61
N ASN A 61 -17.25 20.83 -6.73
CA ASN A 61 -16.47 22.07 -6.76
C ASN A 61 -15.83 22.40 -8.12
N LEU A 62 -15.67 21.40 -8.99
CA LEU A 62 -15.04 21.56 -10.30
C LEU A 62 -16.08 21.50 -11.42
N LYS A 63 -16.07 22.53 -12.27
CA LYS A 63 -16.89 22.66 -13.48
C LYS A 63 -15.99 22.87 -14.71
N ASP A 64 -16.53 22.57 -15.88
CA ASP A 64 -15.84 22.84 -17.14
C ASP A 64 -15.50 24.34 -17.27
N GLY A 65 -14.24 24.64 -17.59
CA GLY A 65 -13.72 26.00 -17.70
C GLY A 65 -13.26 26.65 -16.39
N ASP A 66 -13.32 25.93 -15.27
CA ASP A 66 -12.75 26.42 -14.01
C ASP A 66 -11.23 26.62 -14.07
N SER A 67 -10.74 27.61 -13.32
CA SER A 67 -9.30 27.87 -13.19
C SER A 67 -8.58 26.68 -12.56
N ILE A 68 -7.39 26.38 -13.09
CA ILE A 68 -6.43 25.39 -12.54
C ILE A 68 -6.14 25.63 -11.05
N SER A 69 -6.24 26.87 -10.58
CA SER A 69 -6.06 27.20 -9.16
C SER A 69 -6.99 26.43 -8.23
N LYS A 70 -8.18 26.02 -8.69
CA LYS A 70 -9.09 25.16 -7.90
C LYS A 70 -8.51 23.78 -7.60
N LEU A 71 -7.58 23.28 -8.42
CA LEU A 71 -6.88 22.02 -8.12
C LEU A 71 -5.94 22.17 -6.91
N TYR A 72 -5.66 23.38 -6.45
CA TYR A 72 -4.88 23.68 -5.24
C TYR A 72 -5.76 24.07 -4.06
N ASP A 73 -7.06 23.78 -4.13
CA ASP A 73 -7.96 24.04 -3.03
C ASP A 73 -7.49 23.33 -1.74
N PRO A 74 -7.49 24.01 -0.58
CA PRO A 74 -7.00 23.42 0.67
C PRO A 74 -7.68 22.10 1.04
N GLU A 75 -8.98 21.97 0.81
CA GLU A 75 -9.72 20.76 1.16
C GLU A 75 -9.28 19.58 0.28
N LEU A 76 -9.13 19.81 -1.04
CA LEU A 76 -8.62 18.80 -1.95
C LEU A 76 -7.18 18.40 -1.60
N MET A 77 -6.33 19.38 -1.29
CA MET A 77 -4.92 19.11 -0.95
C MET A 77 -4.81 18.27 0.32
N VAL A 78 -5.64 18.51 1.33
CA VAL A 78 -5.70 17.67 2.54
C VAL A 78 -6.09 16.23 2.20
N LEU A 79 -7.04 16.02 1.28
CA LEU A 79 -7.42 14.68 0.84
C LEU A 79 -6.26 13.97 0.11
N ILE A 80 -5.58 14.66 -0.80
CA ILE A 80 -4.41 14.13 -1.51
C ILE A 80 -3.27 13.80 -0.55
N GLU A 81 -3.01 14.63 0.47
CA GLU A 81 -1.99 14.34 1.47
C GLU A 81 -2.32 13.12 2.33
N ARG A 82 -3.60 12.96 2.71
CA ARG A 82 -4.04 11.79 3.46
C ARG A 82 -3.94 10.52 2.61
N ASP A 83 -4.31 10.60 1.33
CA ASP A 83 -4.17 9.47 0.41
C ASP A 83 -2.71 9.09 0.20
N GLN A 84 -1.81 10.08 0.07
CA GLN A 84 -0.36 9.83 -0.03
C GLN A 84 0.19 9.12 1.21
N LYS A 85 -0.24 9.52 2.42
CA LYS A 85 0.19 8.84 3.65
C LYS A 85 -0.24 7.37 3.66
N LEU A 86 -1.46 7.06 3.20
CA LEU A 86 -1.91 5.68 3.08
C LEU A 86 -1.12 4.91 2.03
N PHE A 87 -0.87 5.51 0.87
CA PHE A 87 -0.03 4.94 -0.16
C PHE A 87 1.35 4.55 0.40
N ASP A 88 2.00 5.46 1.14
CA ASP A 88 3.31 5.22 1.74
C ASP A 88 3.27 4.07 2.77
N GLU A 89 2.22 3.97 3.59
CA GLU A 89 2.03 2.87 4.53
C GLU A 89 1.77 1.53 3.84
N ILE A 90 1.01 1.52 2.73
CA ILE A 90 0.80 0.30 1.92
C ILE A 90 2.11 -0.14 1.29
N VAL A 91 2.89 0.77 0.71
CA VAL A 91 4.18 0.44 0.07
C VAL A 91 5.20 -0.12 1.07
N LYS A 92 5.16 0.31 2.34
CA LYS A 92 5.97 -0.29 3.41
C LYS A 92 5.60 -1.75 3.70
N LEU A 93 4.33 -2.11 3.53
CA LEU A 93 3.83 -3.48 3.74
C LEU A 93 3.99 -4.35 2.49
N ASP A 94 3.76 -3.76 1.32
CA ASP A 94 3.84 -4.41 0.01
C ASP A 94 4.46 -3.44 -1.01
N SER A 95 5.76 -3.61 -1.24
CA SER A 95 6.50 -2.77 -2.18
C SER A 95 6.05 -2.90 -3.64
N SER A 96 5.35 -3.98 -4.01
CA SER A 96 4.83 -4.16 -5.37
C SER A 96 3.68 -3.19 -5.70
N TYR A 97 3.06 -2.61 -4.67
CA TYR A 97 1.97 -1.67 -4.82
C TYR A 97 2.37 -0.42 -5.62
N LYS A 98 3.63 0.02 -5.52
CA LYS A 98 4.17 1.17 -6.27
C LYS A 98 4.22 0.93 -7.79
N ASP A 99 4.29 -0.32 -8.20
CA ASP A 99 4.36 -0.70 -9.62
C ASP A 99 2.95 -0.84 -10.23
N LEU A 100 1.93 -0.93 -9.38
CA LEU A 100 0.52 -1.09 -9.76
C LEU A 100 -0.25 0.23 -9.73
N VAL A 101 0.11 1.15 -8.83
CA VAL A 101 -0.66 2.36 -8.54
C VAL A 101 0.26 3.56 -8.55
N MET A 102 -0.15 4.61 -9.27
CA MET A 102 0.54 5.89 -9.29
C MET A 102 0.40 6.61 -7.93
N PRO A 103 1.48 7.18 -7.37
CA PRO A 103 1.41 7.96 -6.14
C PRO A 103 0.38 9.11 -6.22
N PRO A 104 -0.45 9.35 -5.19
CA PRO A 104 -1.49 10.39 -5.22
C PRO A 104 -0.99 11.81 -5.56
N LYS A 105 0.19 12.19 -5.08
CA LYS A 105 0.81 13.49 -5.43
C LYS A 105 1.24 13.57 -6.89
N GLU A 106 1.69 12.47 -7.46
CA GLU A 106 2.06 12.40 -8.88
C GLU A 106 0.82 12.46 -9.77
N PHE A 107 -0.24 11.76 -9.39
CA PHE A 107 -1.54 11.87 -10.03
C PHE A 107 -2.06 13.32 -10.02
N HIS A 108 -2.00 14.01 -8.88
CA HIS A 108 -2.39 15.42 -8.77
C HIS A 108 -1.58 16.33 -9.71
N ARG A 109 -0.25 16.13 -9.76
CA ARG A 109 0.62 16.87 -10.69
C ARG A 109 0.19 16.64 -12.15
N HIS A 110 -0.09 15.40 -12.53
CA HIS A 110 -0.56 15.09 -13.89
C HIS A 110 -1.91 15.74 -14.22
N LEU A 111 -2.85 15.79 -13.27
CA LEU A 111 -4.10 16.52 -13.45
C LEU A 111 -3.87 18.01 -13.70
N VAL A 112 -2.94 18.63 -12.97
CA VAL A 112 -2.57 20.03 -13.16
C VAL A 112 -1.92 20.25 -14.53
N GLU A 113 -1.02 19.37 -14.96
CA GLU A 113 -0.37 19.44 -16.28
C GLU A 113 -1.37 19.33 -17.43
N LEU A 114 -2.33 18.40 -17.30
CA LEU A 114 -3.44 18.24 -18.25
C LEU A 114 -4.31 19.51 -18.29
N ALA A 115 -4.70 20.04 -17.13
CA ALA A 115 -5.51 21.26 -17.04
C ALA A 115 -4.78 22.50 -17.60
N ARG A 116 -3.45 22.54 -17.54
CA ARG A 116 -2.61 23.59 -18.14
C ARG A 116 -2.43 23.46 -19.65
N GLY A 117 -2.90 22.37 -20.27
CA GLY A 117 -2.57 22.04 -21.65
C GLY A 117 -1.07 21.79 -21.86
N GLN A 118 -0.32 21.53 -20.78
CA GLN A 118 1.12 21.31 -20.79
C GLN A 118 1.49 19.84 -20.91
N TYR A 119 0.51 18.94 -20.98
CA TYR A 119 0.74 17.52 -21.22
C TYR A 119 1.27 17.35 -22.64
N LYS A 120 2.60 17.34 -22.76
CA LYS A 120 3.27 16.88 -23.98
C LYS A 120 2.76 15.47 -24.24
N GLN A 121 2.27 15.23 -25.46
CA GLN A 121 2.02 13.89 -25.96
C GLN A 121 3.35 13.11 -25.93
N THR A 122 3.70 12.52 -24.80
CA THR A 122 4.77 11.53 -24.74
C THR A 122 4.18 10.20 -25.19
N HIS A 123 4.47 9.92 -26.46
CA HIS A 123 4.44 8.61 -27.12
C HIS A 123 5.11 7.52 -26.28
#